data_AF-A0A939DU69-F1
#
_entry.id   AF-A0A939DU69-F1
#
_cell.length_a   1.000
_cell.length_b   1.000
_cell.length_c   1.000
_cell.angle_alpha   90.00
_cell.angle_beta   90.00
_cell.angle_gamma   90.00
#
_symmetry.space_group_name_H-M   'P 1'
#
loop_
_entity.id
_entity.type
_entity.pdbx_description
1 polymer ?
#
loop_
_entity_poly.entity_id
_entity_poly.type
_entity_poly.pdbx_seq_one_letter_code
_entity_poly.pdbx_strand_id
1 'polypeptide(L)'
;LVAFAAATGVMPLDMPESVLVRFKGKMQPGITLRDLVHAIPLYGIKQGLLTVAKKGKVNAFSGRILEIEGLEDLTVEQAFELSDASAERSAAGCTIKLSPESISEYLN
;
A
#
# COMPACT_ATOMS: atom_id res chain seq x y z
N LEU A 1 -16.84 14.46 5.51
CA LEU A 1 -17.11 13.41 4.51
C LEU A 1 -17.71 12.15 5.14
N VAL A 2 -17.12 11.60 6.21
CA VAL A 2 -17.62 10.39 6.90
C VAL A 2 -19.10 10.49 7.31
N ALA A 3 -19.54 11.60 7.91
CA ALA A 3 -20.95 11.80 8.28
C ALA A 3 -21.91 11.74 7.09
N PHE A 4 -21.51 12.26 5.91
CA PHE A 4 -22.32 12.21 4.69
C PHE A 4 -22.43 10.78 4.16
N ALA A 5 -21.30 10.07 4.09
CA ALA A 5 -21.27 8.68 3.63
C ALA A 5 -22.09 7.77 4.56
N ALA A 6 -21.96 7.95 5.88
CA ALA A 6 -22.74 7.21 6.87
C ALA A 6 -24.25 7.50 6.77
N ALA A 7 -24.65 8.73 6.45
CA ALA A 7 -26.05 9.12 6.34
C ALA A 7 -26.71 8.70 5.02
N THR A 8 -25.95 8.65 3.92
CA THR A 8 -26.50 8.48 2.56
C THR A 8 -26.17 7.14 1.90
N GLY A 9 -25.19 6.39 2.44
CA GLY A 9 -24.69 5.15 1.83
C GLY A 9 -23.85 5.35 0.57
N VAL A 10 -23.50 6.60 0.22
CA VAL A 10 -22.68 6.94 -0.95
C VAL A 10 -21.55 7.91 -0.61
N MET A 11 -20.44 7.84 -1.33
CA MET A 11 -19.29 8.73 -1.15
C MET A 11 -18.83 9.27 -2.51
N PRO A 12 -18.77 10.60 -2.71
CA PRO A 12 -18.18 11.16 -3.93
C PRO A 12 -16.68 10.87 -3.95
N LEU A 13 -16.16 10.49 -5.12
CA LEU A 13 -14.76 10.17 -5.33
C LEU A 13 -14.32 10.62 -6.73
N ASP A 14 -13.37 11.55 -6.78
CA ASP A 14 -12.61 11.80 -8.00
C ASP A 14 -11.51 10.74 -8.08
N MET A 15 -11.58 9.88 -9.09
CA MET A 15 -10.74 8.68 -9.17
C MET A 15 -9.25 9.05 -9.27
N PRO A 16 -8.42 8.68 -8.28
CA PRO A 16 -6.99 8.95 -8.34
C PRO A 16 -6.26 8.02 -9.31
N GLU A 17 -5.10 8.47 -9.80
CA GLU A 17 -4.17 7.58 -10.51
C GLU A 17 -3.54 6.55 -9.57
N SER A 18 -3.01 5.46 -10.14
CA SER A 18 -2.37 4.38 -9.38
C SER A 18 -0.85 4.36 -9.52
N VAL A 19 -0.18 3.78 -8.52
CA VAL A 19 1.24 3.41 -8.55
C VAL A 19 1.36 1.94 -8.17
N LEU A 20 1.90 1.13 -9.08
CA LEU A 20 2.10 -0.30 -8.88
C LEU A 20 3.46 -0.58 -8.23
N VAL A 21 3.44 -1.31 -7.12
CA VAL A 21 4.61 -1.89 -6.44
C VAL A 21 4.50 -3.40 -6.52
N ARG A 22 5.44 -4.03 -7.24
CA ARG A 22 5.47 -5.49 -7.41
C ARG A 22 6.73 -6.09 -6.78
N PHE A 23 6.54 -6.91 -5.75
CA PHE A 23 7.61 -7.71 -5.17
C PHE A 23 7.87 -8.94 -6.05
N LYS A 24 9.14 -9.35 -6.11
CA LYS A 24 9.59 -10.54 -6.85
C LYS A 24 10.69 -11.25 -6.07
N GLY A 25 10.71 -12.57 -6.13
CA GLY A 25 11.72 -13.40 -5.48
C GLY A 25 11.22 -14.03 -4.19
N LYS A 26 12.15 -14.40 -3.30
CA LYS A 26 11.87 -15.00 -2.00
C LYS A 26 12.48 -14.16 -0.89
N MET A 27 11.79 -14.06 0.24
CA MET A 27 12.32 -13.39 1.43
C MET A 27 13.61 -14.08 1.89
N GLN A 28 14.63 -13.28 2.19
CA GLN A 28 15.91 -13.78 2.69
C GLN A 28 15.80 -14.15 4.17
N PRO A 29 16.64 -15.06 4.67
CA PRO A 29 16.69 -15.37 6.10
C PRO A 29 16.89 -14.11 6.95
N GLY A 30 16.05 -13.93 7.97
CA GLY A 30 16.11 -12.77 8.88
C GLY A 30 15.40 -11.51 8.39
N ILE A 31 14.84 -11.50 7.17
CA ILE A 31 13.99 -10.41 6.68
C ILE A 31 12.54 -10.65 7.11
N THR A 32 11.92 -9.58 7.62
CA THR A 32 10.53 -9.56 8.07
C THR A 32 9.62 -8.83 7.08
N LEU A 33 8.30 -8.93 7.28
CA LEU A 33 7.33 -8.19 6.49
C LEU A 33 7.48 -6.67 6.65
N ARG A 34 7.83 -6.21 7.86
CA ARG A 34 8.07 -4.78 8.13
C ARG A 34 9.27 -4.23 7.36
N ASP A 35 10.26 -5.07 7.05
CA ASP A 35 11.35 -4.67 6.17
C ASP A 35 10.87 -4.43 4.74
N LEU A 36 9.90 -5.22 4.26
CA LEU A 36 9.26 -4.99 2.95
C LEU A 36 8.46 -3.68 2.95
N VAL A 37 7.76 -3.37 4.05
CA VAL A 37 7.07 -2.08 4.24
C VAL A 37 8.04 -0.91 4.09
N HIS A 38 9.19 -0.96 4.76
CA HIS A 38 10.21 0.08 4.69
C HIS A 38 11.03 0.05 3.38
N ALA A 39 11.04 -1.07 2.66
CA ALA A 39 11.69 -1.17 1.36
C ALA A 39 11.01 -0.29 0.30
N ILE A 40 9.68 -0.15 0.34
CA ILE A 40 8.92 0.70 -0.62
C ILE A 40 9.47 2.14 -0.68
N PRO A 41 9.51 2.91 0.44
CA PRO A 41 10.07 4.25 0.41
C PRO A 41 11.58 4.25 0.13
N LEU A 42 12.34 3.25 0.60
CA LEU A 42 13.77 3.14 0.34
C LEU A 42 14.06 3.06 -1.17
N TYR A 43 13.36 2.19 -1.90
CA TYR A 43 13.51 2.07 -3.35
C TYR A 43 12.92 3.27 -4.09
N GLY A 44 11.83 3.87 -3.59
CA GLY A 44 11.31 5.13 -4.12
C GLY A 44 12.35 6.25 -4.06
N ILE A 45 13.13 6.35 -2.97
CA ILE A 45 14.23 7.32 -2.85
C ILE A 45 15.37 6.98 -3.82
N LYS A 46 15.77 5.70 -3.89
CA LYS A 46 16.83 5.25 -4.81
C LYS A 46 16.51 5.54 -6.28
N GLN A 47 15.23 5.49 -6.66
CA GLN A 47 14.76 5.78 -8.01
C GLN A 47 14.44 7.26 -8.25
N GLY A 48 14.59 8.13 -7.25
CA GLY A 48 14.26 9.56 -7.36
C GLY A 48 12.75 9.87 -7.38
N LEU A 49 11.90 8.89 -7.06
CA LEU A 49 10.44 9.02 -6.99
C LEU A 49 9.96 9.58 -5.64
N LEU A 50 10.85 9.60 -4.64
CA LEU A 50 10.60 10.12 -3.30
C LEU A 50 11.81 10.89 -2.80
N THR A 51 11.60 12.07 -2.22
CA THR A 51 12.65 12.87 -1.58
C THR A 51 12.37 13.07 -0.08
N VAL A 52 13.43 13.10 0.72
CA VAL A 52 13.33 13.38 2.17
C VAL A 52 13.16 14.87 2.47
N ALA A 53 13.76 15.74 1.65
CA ALA A 53 13.69 17.19 1.86
C ALA A 53 12.23 17.71 1.73
N LYS A 54 11.83 18.60 2.65
CA LYS A 54 10.48 19.21 2.62
C LYS A 54 10.30 20.20 1.48
N LYS A 55 11.34 21.00 1.18
CA LYS A 55 11.30 22.00 0.11
C LYS A 55 11.42 21.29 -1.25
N GLY A 56 10.42 21.47 -2.11
CA GLY A 56 10.36 20.81 -3.42
C GLY A 56 10.16 19.29 -3.33
N LYS A 57 9.44 18.82 -2.30
CA LYS A 57 9.25 17.38 -2.04
C LYS A 57 8.65 16.68 -3.26
N VAL A 58 9.39 15.72 -3.80
CA VAL A 58 8.88 14.75 -4.77
C VAL A 58 8.33 13.57 -3.98
N ASN A 59 7.09 13.17 -4.28
CA ASN A 59 6.45 11.99 -3.72
C ASN A 59 5.49 11.40 -4.75
N ALA A 60 5.94 10.40 -5.50
CA ALA A 60 5.15 9.73 -6.53
C ALA A 60 3.88 9.04 -5.99
N PHE A 61 3.81 8.76 -4.68
CA PHE A 61 2.66 8.12 -4.05
C PHE A 61 1.58 9.13 -3.61
N SER A 62 1.92 10.41 -3.53
CA SER A 62 1.04 11.43 -2.95
C SER A 62 -0.25 11.59 -3.74
N GLY A 63 -1.39 11.37 -3.09
CA GLY A 63 -2.71 11.51 -3.71
C GLY A 63 -3.05 10.43 -4.73
N ARG A 64 -2.27 9.35 -4.81
CA ARG A 64 -2.49 8.20 -5.72
C ARG A 64 -2.91 6.95 -4.95
N ILE A 65 -3.41 5.94 -5.65
CA ILE A 65 -3.67 4.60 -5.10
C ILE A 65 -2.37 3.80 -5.14
N LEU A 66 -1.97 3.23 -4.00
CA LEU A 66 -0.85 2.29 -3.92
C LEU A 66 -1.36 0.87 -4.20
N GLU A 67 -0.91 0.26 -5.28
CA GLU A 67 -1.26 -1.11 -5.64
C GLU A 67 -0.10 -2.05 -5.39
N ILE A 68 -0.30 -3.12 -4.63
CA ILE A 68 0.75 -4.06 -4.22
C ILE A 68 0.49 -5.46 -4.80
N GLU A 69 1.52 -6.04 -5.41
CA GLU A 69 1.48 -7.41 -5.96
C GLU A 69 2.74 -8.22 -5.62
N GLY A 70 2.64 -9.54 -5.76
CA GLY A 70 3.77 -10.47 -5.62
C GLY A 70 3.93 -11.08 -4.22
N LEU A 71 2.93 -10.95 -3.36
CA LEU A 71 2.86 -11.46 -1.99
C LEU A 71 1.49 -12.12 -1.74
N GLU A 72 1.03 -12.96 -2.68
CA GLU A 72 -0.35 -13.46 -2.73
C GLU A 72 -0.70 -14.41 -1.57
N ASP A 73 0.31 -15.05 -0.97
CA ASP A 73 0.17 -16.05 0.10
C ASP A 73 0.19 -15.46 1.52
N LEU A 74 0.19 -14.13 1.67
CA LEU A 74 0.12 -13.50 2.99
C LEU A 74 -1.25 -13.74 3.64
N THR A 75 -1.29 -13.81 4.97
CA THR A 75 -2.57 -13.72 5.71
C THR A 75 -3.14 -12.30 5.59
N VAL A 76 -4.43 -12.13 5.90
CA VAL A 76 -5.08 -10.81 5.82
C VAL A 76 -4.46 -9.81 6.81
N GLU A 77 -4.05 -10.24 7.99
CA GLU A 77 -3.38 -9.40 9.00
C GLU A 77 -1.98 -8.99 8.56
N GLN A 78 -1.24 -9.90 7.93
CA GLN A 78 0.06 -9.59 7.34
C GLN A 78 -0.10 -8.58 6.20
N ALA A 79 -1.08 -8.80 5.32
CA ALA A 79 -1.40 -7.87 4.25
C ALA A 79 -1.76 -6.46 4.78
N PHE A 80 -2.37 -6.39 5.96
CA PHE A 80 -2.67 -5.12 6.63
C PHE A 80 -1.42 -4.32 7.00
N GLU A 81 -0.30 -4.95 7.37
CA GLU A 81 0.95 -4.22 7.65
C GLU A 81 1.46 -3.40 6.45
N LEU A 82 1.23 -3.91 5.23
CA LEU A 82 1.58 -3.24 3.98
C LEU A 82 0.57 -2.15 3.63
N SER A 83 -0.72 -2.41 3.77
CA SER A 83 -1.76 -1.46 3.41
C SER A 83 -1.89 -0.30 4.41
N ASP A 84 -1.70 -0.54 5.70
CA ASP A 84 -1.71 0.49 6.76
C ASP A 84 -0.58 1.52 6.54
N ALA A 85 0.60 1.04 6.14
CA ALA A 85 1.75 1.90 5.87
C ALA A 85 1.58 2.81 4.65
N SER A 86 0.57 2.59 3.80
CA SER A 86 0.25 3.47 2.66
C SER A 86 -0.11 4.89 3.11
N ALA A 87 -0.69 5.04 4.30
CA ALA A 87 -1.01 6.34 4.89
C ALA A 87 0.25 7.18 5.09
N GLU A 88 1.35 6.56 5.54
CA GLU A 88 2.65 7.23 5.70
C GLU A 88 3.27 7.69 4.37
N ARG A 89 2.74 7.23 3.22
CA ARG A 89 3.15 7.64 1.87
C ARG A 89 2.27 8.75 1.29
N SER A 90 1.27 9.21 2.05
CA SER A 90 0.26 10.16 1.58
C SER A 90 -0.55 9.64 0.39
N ALA A 91 -0.70 8.31 0.29
CA ALA A 91 -1.57 7.69 -0.68
C ALA A 91 -3.05 7.98 -0.36
N ALA A 92 -3.88 8.05 -1.39
CA ALA A 92 -5.34 8.22 -1.23
C ALA A 92 -6.03 6.90 -0.83
N GLY A 93 -5.40 5.77 -1.14
CA GLY A 93 -5.86 4.43 -0.81
C GLY A 93 -4.80 3.38 -1.12
N CYS A 94 -5.07 2.13 -0.73
CA CYS A 94 -4.19 1.01 -0.98
C CYS A 94 -4.98 -0.22 -1.42
N THR A 95 -4.38 -1.03 -2.28
CA THR A 95 -4.84 -2.39 -2.59
C THR A 95 -3.65 -3.34 -2.56
N ILE A 96 -3.89 -4.60 -2.19
CA ILE A 96 -2.92 -5.68 -2.23
C ILE A 96 -3.59 -6.91 -2.82
N LYS A 97 -2.94 -7.52 -3.80
CA LYS A 97 -3.43 -8.75 -4.43
C LYS A 97 -3.12 -9.95 -3.53
N LEU A 98 -4.18 -10.61 -3.05
CA LEU A 98 -4.11 -11.82 -2.23
C LEU A 98 -4.79 -13.01 -2.92
N SER A 99 -4.42 -14.21 -2.51
CA SER A 99 -5.06 -15.45 -2.94
C SER A 99 -6.47 -15.59 -2.34
N PRO A 100 -7.42 -16.23 -3.05
CA PRO A 100 -8.73 -16.57 -2.48
C PRO A 100 -8.64 -17.43 -1.22
N GLU A 101 -7.59 -18.25 -1.10
CA GLU A 101 -7.32 -19.11 0.04
C GLU A 101 -7.04 -18.28 1.30
N SER A 102 -6.12 -17.31 1.21
CA SER A 102 -5.81 -16.37 2.31
C SER A 102 -7.05 -15.62 2.80
N ILE A 103 -7.92 -15.21 1.88
CA ILE A 103 -9.17 -14.50 2.21
C ILE A 103 -10.16 -15.45 2.87
N SER A 104 -10.30 -16.67 2.33
CA SER A 104 -11.24 -17.66 2.84
C SER A 104 -10.86 -18.11 4.25
N GLU A 105 -9.57 -18.28 4.54
CA GLU A 105 -9.11 -18.61 5.90
C GLU A 105 -9.53 -17.57 6.93
N TYR A 106 -9.47 -16.27 6.60
CA TYR A 106 -9.84 -15.18 7.51
C TYR A 106 -11.36 -15.05 7.74
N LEU A 107 -12.20 -15.47 6.78
CA LEU A 107 -13.65 -15.32 6.85
C LEU A 107 -14.38 -16.46 7.55
N ASN A 108 -13.74 -17.63 7.71
CA ASN A 108 -14.31 -18.81 8.36
C ASN A 108 -14.18 -18.75 9.89
#